data_AF-A0A7V4AMT9-F1
#
_entry.id   AF-A0A7V4AMT9-F1
#
_cell.length_a   1.000
_cell.length_b   1.000
_cell.length_c   1.000
_cell.angle_alpha   90.00
_cell.angle_beta   90.00
_cell.angle_gamma   90.00
#
_symmetry.space_group_name_H-M   'P 1'
#
loop_
_entity.id
_entity.type
_entity.pdbx_description
1 polymer ?
#
loop_
_entity_poly.entity_id
_entity_poly.type
_entity_poly.pdbx_seq_one_letter_code
_entity_poly.pdbx_strand_id
1 'polypeptide(L)'
;MREAFALPKTPEGRANRILQGLLEEALFGLPFLRSRLFQELLRGREGRRAEALVARRLRADPILAQTLLFLPLPEAWREAAREGARGDKRIPLFPELQVA
;
A
#
# COMPACT_ATOMS: atom_id res chain seq x y z
N MET A 1 -4.51 -5.98 29.89
CA MET A 1 -4.88 -4.64 29.38
C MET A 1 -5.12 -4.75 27.88
N ARG A 2 -6.36 -4.60 27.41
CA ARG A 2 -6.63 -4.42 25.97
C ARG A 2 -6.42 -2.95 25.69
N GLU A 3 -5.25 -2.56 25.21
CA GLU A 3 -5.10 -1.25 24.57
C GLU A 3 -6.13 -1.21 23.44
N ALA A 4 -7.15 -0.38 23.61
CA ALA A 4 -8.00 -0.02 22.51
C ALA A 4 -7.10 0.76 21.56
N PHE A 5 -6.54 0.07 20.55
CA PHE A 5 -5.82 0.71 19.46
C PHE A 5 -6.78 1.69 18.81
N ALA A 6 -6.73 2.94 19.25
CA ALA A 6 -7.59 3.99 18.76
C ALA A 6 -7.26 4.15 17.28
N LEU A 7 -8.28 3.98 16.43
CA LEU A 7 -8.11 4.21 15.00
C LEU A 7 -7.58 5.63 14.78
N PRO A 8 -6.58 5.81 13.89
CA PRO A 8 -6.11 7.14 13.55
C PRO A 8 -7.28 8.04 13.14
N LYS A 9 -7.33 9.24 13.69
CA LYS A 9 -8.43 10.18 13.48
C LYS A 9 -8.29 10.98 12.18
N THR A 10 -7.10 11.01 11.60
CA THR A 10 -6.81 11.73 10.35
C THR A 10 -6.73 10.80 9.15
N PRO A 11 -7.04 11.28 7.92
CA PRO A 11 -6.84 10.53 6.69
C PRO A 11 -5.41 10.05 6.51
N GLU A 12 -4.44 10.91 6.81
CA GLU A 12 -3.01 10.64 6.65
C GLU A 12 -2.57 9.53 7.60
N GLY A 13 -3.02 9.58 8.86
CA GLY A 13 -2.73 8.55 9.86
C GLY A 13 -3.34 7.20 9.47
N ARG A 14 -4.57 7.21 8.95
CA ARG A 14 -5.23 6.00 8.43
C ARG A 14 -4.49 5.43 7.23
N ALA A 15 -4.14 6.27 6.26
CA ALA A 15 -3.41 5.87 5.06
C ALA A 15 -2.02 5.31 5.41
N ASN A 16 -1.32 5.91 6.38
CA ASN A 16 -0.04 5.40 6.86
C ASN A 16 -0.19 4.03 7.51
N ARG A 17 -1.21 3.84 8.38
CA ARG A 17 -1.45 2.54 9.02
C ARG A 17 -1.85 1.47 8.00
N ILE A 18 -2.61 1.84 6.97
CA ILE A 18 -2.95 0.95 5.85
C ILE A 18 -1.69 0.52 5.13
N LEU A 19 -0.84 1.46 4.69
CA LEU A 19 0.40 1.14 3.99
C LEU A 19 1.33 0.27 4.84
N GLN A 20 1.44 0.56 6.13
CA GLN A 20 2.18 -0.28 7.07
C GLN A 20 1.62 -1.70 7.11
N GLY A 21 0.30 -1.85 7.20
CA GLY A 21 -0.34 -3.17 7.21
C GLY A 21 -0.14 -3.95 5.89
N LEU A 22 -0.15 -3.25 4.76
CA LEU A 22 0.15 -3.85 3.45
C LEU A 22 1.61 -4.31 3.36
N LEU A 23 2.55 -3.51 3.88
CA LEU A 23 3.96 -3.89 3.94
C LEU A 23 4.19 -5.06 4.90
N GLU A 24 3.51 -5.07 6.05
CA GLU A 24 3.51 -6.18 7.00
C GLU A 24 3.03 -7.48 6.32
N GLU A 25 1.98 -7.40 5.51
CA GLU A 25 1.50 -8.54 4.72
C GLU A 25 2.49 -8.97 3.65
N ALA A 26 3.06 -8.02 2.89
CA ALA A 26 3.99 -8.31 1.82
C ALA A 26 5.31 -8.93 2.33
N LEU A 27 5.85 -8.41 3.43
CA LEU A 27 7.17 -8.80 3.93
C LEU A 27 7.12 -9.99 4.89
N PHE A 28 6.04 -10.14 5.66
CA PHE A 28 5.95 -11.12 6.74
C PHE A 28 4.75 -12.06 6.63
N GLY A 29 3.91 -11.93 5.60
CA GLY A 29 2.73 -12.79 5.40
C GLY A 29 1.60 -12.57 6.41
N LEU A 30 1.58 -11.43 7.10
CA LEU A 30 0.55 -11.09 8.08
C LEU A 30 -0.75 -10.68 7.37
N PRO A 31 -1.89 -11.38 7.54
CA PRO A 31 -3.08 -11.20 6.71
C PRO A 31 -3.86 -9.92 7.01
N PHE A 32 -3.34 -8.77 6.60
CA PHE A 32 -3.87 -7.45 6.88
C PHE A 32 -5.09 -7.10 6.01
N LEU A 33 -5.07 -7.38 4.71
CA LEU A 33 -6.17 -7.11 3.77
C LEU A 33 -7.48 -7.78 4.17
N ARG A 34 -7.39 -8.93 4.84
CA ARG A 34 -8.55 -9.68 5.35
C ARG A 34 -8.93 -9.31 6.79
N SER A 35 -8.18 -8.40 7.41
CA SER A 35 -8.38 -8.04 8.81
C SER A 35 -9.57 -7.09 9.01
N ARG A 36 -10.17 -7.16 10.20
CA ARG A 36 -11.17 -6.17 10.64
C ARG A 36 -10.57 -4.76 10.72
N LEU A 37 -9.30 -4.65 11.11
CA LEU A 37 -8.61 -3.36 11.20
C LEU A 37 -8.60 -2.64 9.86
N PHE A 38 -8.30 -3.35 8.77
CA PHE A 38 -8.33 -2.80 7.42
C PHE A 38 -9.70 -2.20 7.07
N GLN A 39 -10.78 -2.95 7.33
CA GLN A 39 -12.16 -2.49 7.10
C GLN A 39 -12.49 -1.22 7.90
N GLU A 40 -12.09 -1.19 9.18
CA GLU A 40 -12.34 -0.03 10.05
C GLU A 40 -11.51 1.21 9.66
N LEU A 41 -10.31 1.02 9.10
CA LEU A 41 -9.47 2.11 8.60
C LEU A 41 -10.10 2.77 7.37
N LEU A 42 -10.77 2.00 6.51
CA LEU A 42 -11.47 2.49 5.31
C LEU A 42 -12.87 3.05 5.58
N ARG A 43 -13.42 2.82 6.77
CA ARG A 43 -14.78 3.25 7.10
C ARG A 43 -14.90 4.77 7.26
N GLY A 44 -16.04 5.30 6.81
CA GLY A 44 -16.42 6.70 7.02
C GLY A 44 -15.70 7.70 6.12
N ARG A 45 -15.86 8.99 6.41
CA ARG A 45 -15.30 10.07 5.59
C ARG A 45 -13.77 10.04 5.53
N GLU A 46 -13.14 9.87 6.69
CA GLU A 46 -11.68 9.87 6.78
C GLU A 46 -11.07 8.61 6.13
N GLY A 47 -11.76 7.48 6.18
CA GLY A 47 -11.35 6.26 5.49
C GLY A 47 -11.37 6.39 3.96
N ARG A 48 -12.42 7.00 3.39
CA ARG A 48 -12.46 7.31 1.95
C ARG A 48 -11.36 8.27 1.52
N ARG A 49 -11.03 9.26 2.35
CA ARG A 49 -9.88 10.16 2.10
C ARG A 49 -8.56 9.41 2.19
N ALA A 50 -8.42 8.52 3.15
CA ALA A 50 -7.24 7.67 3.30
C ALA A 50 -7.04 6.76 2.08
N GLU A 51 -8.12 6.19 1.53
CA GLU A 51 -8.09 5.39 0.30
C GLU A 51 -7.48 6.16 -0.88
N ALA A 52 -7.92 7.41 -1.10
CA ALA A 52 -7.35 8.27 -2.13
C ALA A 52 -5.87 8.60 -1.88
N LEU A 53 -5.47 8.80 -0.61
CA LEU A 53 -4.07 9.03 -0.24
C LEU A 53 -3.19 7.80 -0.46
N VAL A 54 -3.70 6.59 -0.19
CA VAL A 54 -3.01 5.32 -0.48
C VAL A 54 -2.77 5.20 -1.98
N ALA A 55 -3.81 5.37 -2.80
CA ALA A 55 -3.68 5.31 -4.26
C ALA A 55 -2.68 6.36 -4.79
N ARG A 56 -2.73 7.60 -4.27
CA ARG A 56 -1.77 8.65 -4.64
C ARG A 56 -0.32 8.26 -4.31
N ARG A 57 -0.07 7.65 -3.15
CA ARG A 57 1.27 7.21 -2.75
C ARG A 57 1.77 6.05 -3.58
N LEU A 58 0.91 5.08 -3.90
CA LEU A 58 1.24 3.97 -4.80
C LEU A 58 1.67 4.48 -6.17
N ARG A 59 1.04 5.52 -6.72
CA ARG A 59 1.48 6.12 -8.00
C ARG A 59 2.82 6.84 -7.89
N ALA A 60 3.11 7.45 -6.74
CA ALA A 60 4.25 8.35 -6.56
C ALA A 60 5.54 7.63 -6.15
N ASP A 61 5.44 6.45 -5.53
CA ASP A 61 6.58 5.68 -5.01
C ASP A 61 6.68 4.34 -5.75
N PRO A 62 7.59 4.22 -6.74
CA PRO A 62 7.77 2.98 -7.50
C PRO A 62 8.19 1.78 -6.65
N ILE A 63 8.96 2.00 -5.58
CA ILE A 63 9.45 0.93 -4.71
C ILE A 63 8.28 0.34 -3.93
N LEU A 64 7.50 1.22 -3.31
CA LEU A 64 6.29 0.85 -2.59
C LEU A 64 5.32 0.13 -3.52
N ALA A 65 5.11 0.67 -4.72
CA ALA A 65 4.23 0.10 -5.73
C ALA A 65 4.66 -1.32 -6.12
N GLN A 66 5.95 -1.50 -6.47
CA GLN A 66 6.52 -2.78 -6.84
C GLN A 66 6.45 -3.80 -5.70
N THR A 67 6.70 -3.35 -4.48
CA THR A 67 6.64 -4.19 -3.27
C THR A 67 5.24 -4.73 -3.02
N LEU A 68 4.21 -3.94 -3.31
CA LEU A 68 2.82 -4.31 -3.00
C LEU A 68 2.07 -4.94 -4.19
N LEU A 69 2.65 -4.93 -5.39
CA LEU A 69 1.96 -5.31 -6.64
C LEU A 69 1.46 -6.76 -6.67
N PHE A 70 2.14 -7.66 -5.96
CA PHE A 70 1.77 -9.08 -5.92
C PHE A 70 0.62 -9.39 -4.94
N LEU A 71 0.29 -8.45 -4.04
CA LEU A 71 -0.82 -8.63 -3.10
C LEU A 71 -2.17 -8.54 -3.82
N PRO A 72 -3.22 -9.18 -3.26
CA PRO A 72 -4.58 -9.07 -3.79
C PRO A 72 -5.24 -7.72 -3.43
N LEU A 73 -4.62 -6.63 -3.89
CA LEU A 73 -5.08 -5.26 -3.64
C LEU A 73 -6.46 -5.00 -4.26
N PRO A 74 -7.25 -4.06 -3.69
CA PRO A 74 -8.42 -3.48 -4.36
C PRO A 74 -8.08 -2.95 -5.75
N GLU A 75 -9.00 -3.02 -6.71
CA GLU A 75 -8.71 -2.73 -8.13
C GLU A 75 -8.12 -1.33 -8.34
N ALA A 76 -8.71 -0.30 -7.71
CA ALA A 76 -8.22 1.07 -7.80
C ALA A 76 -6.77 1.23 -7.28
N TRP A 77 -6.36 0.42 -6.30
CA TRP A 77 -5.00 0.42 -5.77
C TRP A 77 -4.05 -0.40 -6.62
N ARG A 78 -4.53 -1.49 -7.23
CA ARG A 78 -3.77 -2.28 -8.20
C ARG A 78 -3.41 -1.45 -9.42
N GLU A 79 -4.36 -0.70 -9.96
CA GLU A 79 -4.11 0.25 -11.07
C GLU A 79 -3.06 1.29 -10.67
N ALA A 80 -3.24 1.93 -9.50
CA ALA A 80 -2.29 2.89 -8.97
C ALA A 80 -0.88 2.30 -8.76
N ALA A 81 -0.77 1.07 -8.26
CA ALA A 81 0.50 0.38 -8.09
C ALA A 81 1.14 0.01 -9.44
N ARG A 82 0.35 -0.40 -10.45
CA ARG A 82 0.88 -0.62 -11.81
C ARG A 82 1.44 0.65 -12.42
N GLU A 83 0.74 1.77 -12.26
CA GLU A 83 1.22 3.08 -12.70
C GLU A 83 2.52 3.47 -11.99
N GLY A 84 2.58 3.32 -10.67
CA GLY A 84 3.78 3.62 -9.88
C GLY A 84 4.97 2.73 -10.24
N ALA A 85 4.75 1.42 -10.39
CA ALA A 85 5.80 0.46 -10.74
C ALA A 85 6.39 0.72 -12.13
N ARG A 86 5.57 1.16 -13.11
CA ARG A 86 6.06 1.60 -14.43
C ARG A 86 6.95 2.85 -14.35
N GLY A 87 6.76 3.67 -13.33
CA GLY A 87 7.58 4.85 -13.06
C GLY A 87 8.96 4.53 -12.51
N ASP A 88 9.29 3.25 -12.24
CA ASP A 88 10.62 2.86 -11.78
C ASP A 88 11.66 3.01 -12.92
N LYS A 89 12.37 4.15 -12.91
CA LYS A 89 13.47 4.45 -13.84
C LYS A 89 14.81 3.90 -13.35
N ARG A 90 14.84 2.97 -12.40
CA ARG A 90 16.12 2.37 -11.97
C ARG A 90 16.83 1.78 -13.18
N ILE A 91 17.95 2.40 -13.51
CA ILE A 91 18.92 1.87 -14.46
C ILE A 91 19.35 0.53 -13.86
N PRO A 92 19.20 -0.61 -14.57
CA PRO A 92 19.69 -1.89 -14.08
C PRO A 92 21.17 -1.74 -13.74
N LEU A 93 21.58 -2.25 -12.58
CA LEU A 93 22.99 -2.18 -12.14
C LEU A 93 23.94 -2.93 -13.10
N PHE A 94 23.38 -3.84 -13.90
CA PHE A 94 24.07 -4.60 -14.95
C PHE A 94 23.19 -4.64 -16.21
N PRO A 95 23.19 -3.59 -17.05
CA PRO A 95 22.43 -3.56 -18.30
C PRO A 95 22.75 -4.74 -19.23
N GLU A 96 24.01 -5.20 -19.21
CA GLU A 96 24.54 -6.32 -20.00
C GLU A 96 23.87 -7.68 -19.72
N LEU A 97 23.19 -7.85 -18.58
CA LEU A 97 22.50 -9.10 -18.24
C LEU A 97 21.08 -9.19 -18.80
N GLN A 98 20.58 -8.15 -19.48
CA GLN A 98 19.24 -8.16 -20.08
C GLN A 98 19.20 -8.78 -21.48
N VAL A 99 20.34 -9.18 -22.04
CA VAL A 99 20.42 -9.91 -23.31
C VAL A 99 20.81 -11.36 -23.02
N ALA A 100 19.83 -12.17 -22.61
CA ALA A 100 19.93 -13.62 -22.57
C ALA A 100 18.59 -14.25 -22.96
#